data_AF-A0A512BQ52-F1
#
_entry.id   AF-A0A512BQ52-F1
#
_cell.length_a   1.000
_cell.length_b   1.000
_cell.length_c   1.000
_cell.angle_alpha   90.00
_cell.angle_beta   90.00
_cell.angle_gamma   90.00
#
_symmetry.space_group_name_H-M   'P 1'
#
loop_
_entity.id
_entity.type
_entity.pdbx_description
1 polymer ?
#
loop_
_entity_poly.entity_id
_entity_poly.type
_entity_poly.pdbx_seq_one_letter_code
_entity_poly.pdbx_strand_id
1 'polypeptide(L)'
;MHYYELPIPEHPAKRERPRDIVRLNVFKAELADMELIQAAHGSEYIVSVEKFPVIDAFTIEVLCPNPDAAAALWDAWLTYCETSPFRPTLK
;
A
#
# COMPACT_ATOMS: atom_id res chain seq x y z
N MET A 1 -12.17 -19.98 17.29
CA MET A 1 -10.80 -19.92 17.85
C MET A 1 -10.42 -18.45 17.93
N HIS A 2 -10.41 -17.89 19.13
CA HIS A 2 -9.88 -16.54 19.34
C HIS A 2 -8.37 -16.64 19.42
N TYR A 3 -7.69 -16.34 18.30
CA TYR A 3 -6.25 -16.15 18.33
C TYR A 3 -6.02 -14.77 18.94
N TYR A 4 -5.45 -14.74 20.14
CA TYR A 4 -4.77 -13.55 20.64
C TYR A 4 -3.55 -13.34 19.71
N GLU A 5 -3.75 -12.59 18.64
CA GLU A 5 -2.66 -12.12 17.79
C GLU A 5 -1.84 -11.15 18.64
N LEU A 6 -0.69 -11.63 19.13
CA LEU A 6 0.35 -10.74 19.62
C LEU A 6 0.60 -9.71 18.50
N PRO A 7 0.65 -8.39 18.79
CA PRO A 7 0.90 -7.40 17.76
C PRO A 7 2.21 -7.75 17.07
N ILE A 8 2.15 -7.99 15.76
CA ILE A 8 3.33 -8.23 14.95
C ILE A 8 4.27 -7.04 15.20
N PRO A 9 5.55 -7.27 15.55
CA PRO A 9 6.49 -6.19 15.77
C PRO A 9 6.47 -5.24 14.57
N GLU A 10 6.26 -3.95 14.85
CA GLU A 10 6.24 -2.92 13.82
C GLU A 10 7.56 -2.94 13.04
N HIS A 11 7.48 -2.91 11.72
CA HIS A 11 8.67 -2.93 10.87
C HIS A 11 9.59 -1.74 11.23
N PRO A 12 10.91 -1.93 11.46
CA PRO A 12 11.81 -0.87 11.95
C PRO A 12 11.84 0.38 11.06
N ALA A 13 11.65 0.18 9.74
CA ALA A 13 11.55 1.27 8.76
C ALA A 13 10.47 2.30 9.12
N LYS A 14 9.37 1.92 9.80
CA LYS A 14 8.33 2.87 10.23
C LYS A 14 8.86 3.90 11.23
N ARG A 15 9.89 3.55 11.99
CA ARG A 15 10.59 4.47 12.91
C ARG A 15 11.78 5.15 12.25
N GLU A 16 12.55 4.41 11.46
CA GLU A 16 13.87 4.84 10.96
C GLU A 16 13.78 5.63 9.65
N ARG A 17 12.83 5.28 8.78
CA ARG A 17 12.66 5.84 7.44
C ARG A 17 11.17 6.12 7.13
N PRO A 18 10.41 6.82 8.00
CA PRO A 18 8.96 6.98 7.82
C PRO A 18 8.58 7.74 6.54
N ARG A 19 9.46 8.62 6.06
CA ARG A 19 9.25 9.41 4.83
C ARG A 19 9.36 8.61 3.54
N ASP A 20 9.97 7.43 3.64
CA ASP A 20 10.19 6.55 2.50
C ASP A 20 9.04 5.56 2.36
N ILE A 21 8.06 5.59 3.27
CA ILE A 21 6.94 4.66 3.29
C ILE A 21 5.70 5.30 2.66
N VAL A 22 5.10 4.58 1.73
CA VAL A 22 3.83 4.95 1.10
C VAL A 22 2.74 4.04 1.61
N ARG A 23 1.62 4.63 2.05
CA ARG A 23 0.43 3.90 2.49
C ARG A 23 -0.63 3.90 1.39
N LEU A 24 -0.86 2.76 0.76
CA LEU A 24 -1.81 2.57 -0.33
C LEU A 24 -3.07 1.89 0.17
N ASN A 25 -4.25 2.42 -0.16
CA ASN A 25 -5.51 1.69 -0.01
C ASN A 25 -5.80 0.96 -1.32
N VAL A 26 -5.92 -0.36 -1.28
CA VAL A 26 -5.92 -1.24 -2.45
C VAL A 26 -7.10 -2.19 -2.36
N PHE A 27 -8.02 -2.14 -3.31
CA PHE A 27 -9.07 -3.15 -3.38
C PHE A 27 -8.45 -4.49 -3.75
N LYS A 28 -9.04 -5.59 -3.29
CA LYS A 28 -8.55 -6.95 -3.59
C LYS A 28 -8.42 -7.22 -5.09
N ALA A 29 -9.31 -6.64 -5.88
CA ALA A 29 -9.28 -6.73 -7.34
C ALA A 29 -8.11 -5.96 -8.00
N GLU A 30 -7.50 -5.00 -7.29
CA GLU A 30 -6.42 -4.13 -7.78
C GLU A 30 -5.03 -4.62 -7.37
N LEU A 31 -4.93 -5.73 -6.62
CA LEU A 31 -3.65 -6.22 -6.08
C LEU A 31 -2.59 -6.45 -7.17
N ALA A 32 -2.97 -7.05 -8.30
CA ALA A 32 -2.05 -7.31 -9.39
C ALA A 32 -1.55 -6.01 -10.04
N ASP A 33 -2.43 -5.03 -10.27
CA ASP A 33 -2.06 -3.73 -10.82
C ASP A 33 -1.13 -2.97 -9.87
N MET A 34 -1.42 -3.06 -8.57
CA MET A 34 -0.63 -2.45 -7.51
C MET A 34 0.79 -3.03 -7.43
N GLU A 35 0.96 -4.36 -7.59
CA GLU A 35 2.27 -5.00 -7.71
C GLU A 35 3.05 -4.53 -8.94
N LEU A 36 2.37 -4.35 -10.09
CA LEU A 36 2.98 -3.84 -11.32
C LEU A 36 3.46 -2.38 -11.15
N ILE A 37 2.63 -1.53 -10.55
CA ILE A 37 2.97 -0.12 -10.28
C ILE A 37 4.14 -0.06 -9.29
N GLN A 38 4.12 -0.85 -8.22
CA GLN A 38 5.24 -0.94 -7.27
C GLN A 38 6.56 -1.30 -7.97
N ALA A 39 6.56 -2.36 -8.80
CA ALA A 39 7.75 -2.81 -9.52
C ALA A 39 8.29 -1.73 -10.48
N ALA A 40 7.40 -0.98 -11.14
CA ALA A 40 7.80 0.11 -12.04
C ALA A 40 8.43 1.32 -11.32
N HIS A 41 8.06 1.55 -10.07
CA HIS A 41 8.52 2.68 -9.27
C HIS A 41 9.65 2.33 -8.28
N GLY A 42 10.18 1.11 -8.36
CA GLY A 42 11.37 0.69 -7.63
C GLY A 42 11.15 0.54 -6.12
N SER A 43 9.95 0.17 -5.68
CA SER A 43 9.69 -0.16 -4.27
C SER A 43 10.63 -1.26 -3.78
N GLU A 44 11.15 -1.14 -2.55
CA GLU A 44 12.04 -2.15 -1.97
C GLU A 44 11.24 -3.37 -1.48
N TYR A 45 10.24 -3.15 -0.62
CA TYR A 45 9.41 -4.21 -0.03
C TYR A 45 8.12 -3.67 0.62
N ILE A 46 7.15 -4.56 0.81
CA ILE A 46 5.93 -4.29 1.59
C ILE A 46 6.24 -4.41 3.08
N VAL A 47 6.03 -3.34 3.85
CA VAL A 47 6.31 -3.29 5.29
C VAL A 47 5.12 -3.72 6.15
N SER A 48 3.90 -3.58 5.63
CA SER A 48 2.70 -4.06 6.29
C SER A 48 1.54 -4.24 5.31
N VAL A 49 0.64 -5.18 5.64
CA VAL A 49 -0.64 -5.38 4.97
C VAL A 49 -1.71 -5.53 6.04
N GLU A 50 -2.65 -4.59 6.06
CA GLU A 50 -3.78 -4.58 6.98
C GLU A 50 -5.08 -4.74 6.18
N LYS A 51 -5.94 -5.68 6.59
CA LYS A 51 -7.23 -5.91 5.93
C LYS A 51 -8.27 -4.92 6.46
N PHE A 52 -9.05 -4.31 5.57
CA PHE A 52 -10.25 -3.61 5.99
C PHE A 52 -11.32 -4.62 6.41
N PRO A 53 -11.94 -4.47 7.59
CA PRO A 53 -12.89 -5.48 8.10
C PRO A 53 -14.25 -5.47 7.40
N VAL A 54 -14.60 -4.39 6.70
CA VAL A 54 -15.96 -4.16 6.15
C VAL A 54 -16.01 -4.23 4.62
N ILE A 55 -14.86 -4.11 3.96
CA ILE A 55 -14.76 -4.10 2.49
C ILE A 55 -13.59 -4.98 2.04
N ASP A 56 -13.67 -5.52 0.84
CA ASP A 56 -12.58 -6.31 0.21
C ASP A 56 -11.42 -5.41 -0.23
N ALA A 57 -10.75 -4.78 0.73
CA ALA A 57 -9.62 -3.90 0.52
C ALA A 57 -8.54 -4.11 1.58
N PHE A 58 -7.35 -3.59 1.27
CA PHE A 58 -6.17 -3.62 2.11
C PHE A 58 -5.61 -2.21 2.26
N THR A 59 -5.10 -1.89 3.44
CA THR A 59 -4.03 -0.90 3.59
C THR A 59 -2.72 -1.64 3.38
N ILE A 60 -1.93 -1.24 2.38
CA ILE A 60 -0.61 -1.78 2.10
C ILE A 60 0.39 -0.66 2.29
N GLU A 61 1.38 -0.87 3.14
CA GLU A 61 2.49 0.07 3.30
C GLU A 61 3.72 -0.48 2.58
N VAL A 62 4.33 0.37 1.76
CA VAL A 62 5.45 0.02 0.89
C VAL A 62 6.65 0.89 1.25
N LEU A 63 7.81 0.29 1.48
CA LEU A 63 9.05 1.05 1.61
C LEU A 63 9.65 1.31 0.23
N CYS A 64 9.98 2.57 -0.03
CA CYS A 64 10.70 3.00 -1.22
C CYS A 64 12.18 3.32 -0.90
N PRO A 65 13.05 3.43 -1.92
CA PRO A 65 14.47 3.74 -1.73
C PRO A 65 14.74 5.12 -1.13
N ASN A 66 13.83 6.07 -1.33
CA ASN A 66 13.94 7.44 -0.85
C ASN A 66 12.55 8.14 -0.89
N PRO A 67 12.42 9.36 -0.32
CA PRO A 67 11.16 10.09 -0.31
C PRO A 67 10.63 10.46 -1.70
N ASP A 68 11.52 10.69 -2.67
CA ASP A 68 11.11 11.08 -4.03
C ASP A 68 10.44 9.90 -4.75
N ALA A 69 10.97 8.69 -4.58
CA ALA A 69 10.35 7.46 -5.06
C ALA A 69 9.03 7.15 -4.34
N ALA A 70 8.94 7.46 -3.04
CA ALA A 70 7.70 7.36 -2.29
C ALA A 70 6.61 8.32 -2.85
N ALA A 71 6.97 9.57 -3.12
CA ALA A 71 6.08 10.53 -3.76
C ALA A 71 5.66 10.07 -5.17
N ALA A 72 6.61 9.61 -5.99
CA ALA A 72 6.32 9.12 -7.34
C ALA A 72 5.38 7.91 -7.35
N LEU A 73 5.57 6.95 -6.43
CA LEU A 73 4.68 5.80 -6.28
C LEU A 73 3.28 6.24 -5.83
N TRP A 74 3.20 7.19 -4.90
CA TRP A 74 1.92 7.75 -4.45
C TRP A 74 1.14 8.41 -5.60
N ASP A 75 1.80 9.24 -6.40
CA ASP A 75 1.19 9.94 -7.53
C ASP A 75 0.74 8.96 -8.63
N ALA A 76 1.57 7.96 -8.94
CA ALA A 76 1.20 6.91 -9.89
C ALA A 76 0.00 6.10 -9.40
N TRP A 77 -0.05 5.79 -8.11
CA TRP A 77 -1.19 5.10 -7.52
C TRP A 77 -2.46 5.94 -7.58
N LEU A 78 -2.40 7.23 -7.24
CA LEU A 78 -3.55 8.13 -7.36
C LEU A 78 -4.07 8.20 -8.80
N THR A 79 -3.16 8.30 -9.77
CA THR A 79 -3.50 8.32 -11.20
C THR A 79 -4.22 7.02 -11.62
N TYR A 80 -3.73 5.86 -11.16
CA TYR A 80 -4.42 4.59 -11.39
C TYR A 80 -5.80 4.57 -10.73
N CYS A 81 -5.93 5.07 -9.50
CA CYS A 81 -7.20 5.09 -8.77
C CYS A 81 -8.31 5.85 -9.51
N GLU A 82 -7.96 6.90 -10.26
CA GLU A 82 -8.92 7.67 -11.07
C GLU A 82 -9.47 6.87 -12.26
N THR A 83 -8.73 5.86 -12.72
CA THR A 83 -9.07 5.05 -13.89
C THR A 83 -9.49 3.63 -13.55
N SER A 84 -9.33 3.22 -12.28
CA SER A 84 -9.64 1.87 -11.82
C SER A 84 -11.14 1.54 -11.99
N PRO A 85 -11.48 0.44 -12.67
CA PRO A 85 -12.87 0.02 -12.84
C PRO A 85 -13.47 -0.59 -11.56
N PHE A 86 -12.64 -0.85 -10.54
CA PHE A 86 -13.05 -1.52 -9.31
C PHE A 86 -13.46 -0.55 -8.20
N ARG A 87 -13.15 0.73 -8.38
CA ARG A 87 -13.48 1.76 -7.39
C ARG A 87 -14.89 2.29 -7.63
N PRO A 88 -15.68 2.48 -6.56
CA PRO A 88 -16.91 3.23 -6.69
C PRO A 88 -16.56 4.64 -7.16
N THR A 89 -16.93 4.96 -8.40
CA THR A 89 -16.82 6.34 -8.88
C THR A 89 -17.81 7.17 -8.05
N LEU A 90 -17.29 8.16 -7.32
CA LEU A 90 -18.12 9.24 -6.78
C LEU A 90 -18.66 10.02 -8.00
N LYS A 91 -19.79 9.56 -8.55
CA LYS A 91 -20.59 10.31 -9.51
C LYS A 91 -21.67 11.08 -8.77
#